data_AF-A0A1D8GKB8-F1
#
_entry.id   AF-A0A1D8GKB8-F1
#
_cell.length_a   1.000
_cell.length_b   1.000
_cell.length_c   1.000
_cell.angle_alpha   90.00
_cell.angle_beta   90.00
_cell.angle_gamma   90.00
#
_symmetry.space_group_name_H-M   'P 1'
#
loop_
_entity.id
_entity.type
_entity.pdbx_description
1 polymer ?
#
loop_
_entity_poly.entity_id
_entity_poly.type
_entity_poly.pdbx_seq_one_letter_code
_entity_poly.pdbx_strand_id
1 'polypeptide(L)'
;MLEVTSIKKGIVLDHITSGNGLKIFNKLMLDKVNYPVVLLMNVPSKQMNRKDIIKIENNIDIDLDFLGLIDHNITMNIIEDNKIVHKKKVEIPQKVNGLFKCHNPRCITNFDDYVKPTFQLVASKNLEYKCDYCEELTAYKL
;
A
#
# COMPACT_ATOMS: atom_id res chain seq x y z
N MET A 1 18.92 16.64 -13.66
CA MET A 1 18.69 15.47 -12.78
C MET A 1 17.78 15.94 -11.67
N LEU A 2 16.70 15.21 -11.35
CA LEU A 2 15.82 15.60 -10.24
C LEU A 2 16.41 15.00 -8.97
N GLU A 3 16.92 15.86 -8.09
CA GLU A 3 17.66 15.45 -6.90
C GLU A 3 16.89 15.77 -5.63
N VAL A 4 16.84 14.79 -4.75
CA VAL A 4 16.31 14.91 -3.38
C VAL A 4 17.30 14.22 -2.48
N THR A 5 17.61 14.85 -1.35
CA THR A 5 18.49 14.30 -0.31
C THR A 5 18.12 12.85 0.06
N SER A 6 19.14 12.07 0.42
CA SER A 6 18.95 10.77 1.05
C SER A 6 18.36 10.95 2.45
N ILE A 7 17.56 9.98 2.89
CA ILE A 7 17.11 9.92 4.28
C ILE A 7 18.15 9.19 5.13
N LYS A 8 18.38 9.67 6.35
CA LYS A 8 19.33 9.03 7.28
C LYS A 8 18.72 7.82 7.96
N LYS A 9 17.46 7.92 8.37
CA LYS A 9 16.67 6.87 9.02
C LYS A 9 15.21 6.96 8.60
N GLY A 10 14.61 5.85 8.22
CA GLY A 10 13.19 5.79 7.87
C GLY A 10 12.86 4.77 6.77
N ILE A 11 11.86 5.07 5.94
CA ILE A 11 11.31 4.14 4.96
C ILE A 11 11.31 4.75 3.56
N VAL A 12 11.70 3.97 2.56
CA VAL A 12 11.56 4.30 1.14
C VAL A 12 10.66 3.28 0.46
N LEU A 13 9.49 3.71 0.01
CA LEU A 13 8.62 2.97 -0.90
C LEU A 13 9.05 3.28 -2.33
N ASP A 14 9.71 2.33 -2.97
CA ASP A 14 10.20 2.43 -4.34
C ASP A 14 9.41 1.50 -5.28
N HIS A 15 9.52 1.72 -6.58
CA HIS A 15 8.83 0.94 -7.62
C HIS A 15 7.30 1.00 -7.52
N ILE A 16 6.77 2.12 -7.05
CA ILE A 16 5.33 2.38 -7.11
C ILE A 16 4.98 2.65 -8.58
N THR A 17 3.91 2.02 -9.08
CA THR A 17 3.37 2.27 -10.41
C THR A 17 3.02 3.75 -10.54
N SER A 18 3.42 4.36 -11.65
CA SER A 18 3.20 5.79 -11.88
C SER A 18 1.71 6.16 -11.72
N GLY A 19 1.43 7.15 -10.86
CA GLY A 19 0.08 7.58 -10.52
C GLY A 19 -0.49 6.99 -9.22
N ASN A 20 0.11 5.92 -8.68
CA ASN A 20 -0.32 5.33 -7.41
C ASN A 20 0.33 6.00 -6.19
N GLY A 21 1.44 6.74 -6.34
CA GLY A 21 2.15 7.37 -5.23
C GLY A 21 1.27 8.35 -4.44
N LEU A 22 0.49 9.19 -5.12
CA LEU A 22 -0.41 10.14 -4.45
C LEU A 22 -1.54 9.45 -3.67
N LYS A 23 -2.06 8.34 -4.18
CA LYS A 23 -3.11 7.55 -3.50
C LYS A 23 -2.57 6.97 -2.19
N ILE A 24 -1.38 6.39 -2.23
CA ILE A 24 -0.71 5.82 -1.05
C ILE A 24 -0.40 6.93 -0.04
N PHE A 25 0.17 8.05 -0.52
CA PHE A 25 0.50 9.20 0.32
C PHE A 25 -0.70 9.70 1.12
N ASN A 26 -1.85 9.89 0.46
CA ASN A 26 -3.08 10.35 1.09
C ASN A 26 -3.67 9.32 2.07
N LYS A 27 -3.64 8.03 1.72
CA LYS A 27 -4.21 6.97 2.56
C LYS A 27 -3.39 6.72 3.82
N LEU A 28 -2.07 6.88 3.74
CA LEU A 28 -1.17 6.87 4.89
C LEU A 28 -1.19 8.20 5.66
N MET A 29 -1.99 9.18 5.23
CA MET A 29 -2.12 10.51 5.82
C MET A 29 -0.77 11.23 6.01
N LEU A 30 0.14 11.06 5.05
CA LEU A 30 1.50 11.60 5.13
C LEU A 30 1.56 13.12 5.00
N ASP A 31 0.46 13.78 4.64
CA ASP A 31 0.28 15.23 4.70
C ASP A 31 0.13 15.76 6.13
N LYS A 32 -0.23 14.90 7.09
CA LYS A 32 -0.58 15.30 8.47
C LYS A 32 0.52 15.04 9.49
N VAL A 33 1.68 14.55 9.04
CA VAL A 33 2.77 14.13 9.90
C VAL A 33 3.72 15.29 10.20
N ASN A 34 4.46 15.19 11.30
CA ASN A 34 5.40 16.22 11.76
C ASN A 34 6.87 15.91 11.40
N TYR A 35 7.10 14.97 10.49
CA TYR A 35 8.43 14.58 10.00
C TYR A 35 8.52 14.73 8.48
N PRO A 36 9.73 14.86 7.91
CA PRO A 36 9.91 15.02 6.47
C PRO A 36 9.38 13.83 5.66
N VAL A 37 8.61 14.14 4.63
CA VAL A 37 8.15 13.18 3.62
C VAL A 37 8.36 13.78 2.24
N VAL A 38 8.81 12.94 1.30
CA VAL A 38 8.94 13.33 -0.10
C VAL A 38 8.16 12.35 -0.97
N LEU A 39 7.26 12.88 -1.80
CA LEU A 39 6.61 12.17 -2.89
C LEU A 39 7.24 12.60 -4.22
N LEU A 40 7.81 11.65 -4.94
CA LEU A 40 8.29 11.82 -6.31
C LEU A 40 7.33 11.10 -7.24
N MET A 41 6.79 11.80 -8.24
CA MET A 41 5.83 11.23 -9.19
C MET A 41 6.39 11.20 -10.60
N ASN A 42 6.06 10.15 -11.35
CA ASN A 42 6.36 9.99 -12.77
C ASN A 42 7.86 10.16 -13.10
N VAL A 43 8.74 9.69 -12.20
CA VAL A 43 10.20 9.75 -12.42
C VAL A 43 10.65 8.62 -13.35
N PRO A 44 11.72 8.83 -14.16
CA PRO A 44 12.25 7.79 -15.02
C PRO A 44 12.63 6.52 -14.24
N SER A 45 12.28 5.35 -14.79
CA SER A 45 12.61 4.04 -14.23
C SER A 45 13.16 3.13 -15.31
N LYS A 46 14.34 2.52 -15.08
CA LYS A 46 14.88 1.52 -16.01
C LYS A 46 14.00 0.27 -16.11
N GLN A 47 13.36 -0.11 -15.01
CA GLN A 47 12.56 -1.33 -14.92
C GLN A 47 11.09 -1.12 -15.33
N MET A 48 10.53 0.05 -15.07
CA MET A 48 9.08 0.32 -15.20
C MET A 48 8.75 1.41 -16.23
N ASN A 49 9.74 1.94 -16.97
CA ASN A 49 9.67 3.18 -17.76
C ASN A 49 9.45 4.44 -16.90
N ARG A 50 8.37 4.48 -16.11
CA ARG A 50 8.04 5.52 -15.14
C ARG A 50 7.60 4.91 -13.81
N LYS A 51 7.94 5.56 -12.70
CA LYS A 51 7.53 5.15 -11.35
C LYS A 51 7.26 6.34 -10.44
N ASP A 52 6.57 6.09 -9.35
CA ASP A 52 6.51 6.98 -8.19
C ASP A 52 7.41 6.44 -7.07
N ILE A 53 7.84 7.32 -6.16
CA ILE A 53 8.66 6.99 -4.98
C ILE A 53 8.15 7.82 -3.80
N ILE A 54 8.05 7.20 -2.62
CA ILE A 54 7.79 7.91 -1.36
C ILE A 54 8.97 7.68 -0.41
N LYS A 55 9.55 8.75 0.12
CA LYS A 55 10.54 8.70 1.20
C LYS A 55 9.93 9.27 2.47
N ILE A 56 10.09 8.58 3.59
CA ILE A 56 9.51 8.92 4.89
C ILE A 56 10.67 8.92 5.90
N GLU A 57 11.00 10.06 6.49
CA GLU A 57 12.07 10.17 7.48
C GLU A 57 11.56 9.87 8.90
N ASN A 58 10.95 8.69 9.05
CA ASN A 58 10.51 8.14 10.33
C ASN A 58 10.35 6.61 10.23
N ASN A 59 10.35 5.93 11.37
CA ASN A 59 10.01 4.52 11.48
C ASN A 59 8.51 4.40 11.80
N ILE A 60 7.69 4.31 10.75
CA ILE A 60 6.26 4.00 10.89
C ILE A 60 6.00 2.54 10.57
N ASP A 61 5.00 1.96 11.23
CA ASP A 61 4.50 0.64 10.85
C ASP A 61 3.54 0.81 9.67
N ILE A 62 3.94 0.31 8.50
CA ILE A 62 3.15 0.38 7.28
C ILE A 62 2.56 -0.99 7.03
N ASP A 63 1.23 -1.04 6.99
CA ASP A 63 0.49 -2.23 6.59
C ASP A 63 0.80 -2.58 5.13
N LEU A 64 1.54 -3.68 4.94
CA LEU A 64 1.92 -4.17 3.60
C LEU A 64 0.74 -4.77 2.85
N ASP A 65 -0.27 -5.30 3.54
CA ASP A 65 -1.48 -5.83 2.90
C ASP A 65 -2.24 -4.68 2.24
N PHE A 66 -2.33 -3.55 2.94
CA PHE A 66 -2.90 -2.33 2.39
C PHE A 66 -2.15 -1.84 1.15
N LEU A 67 -0.82 -1.82 1.18
CA LEU A 67 -0.01 -1.48 0.00
C LEU A 67 -0.25 -2.47 -1.15
N GLY A 68 -0.33 -3.77 -0.85
CA GLY A 68 -0.55 -4.83 -1.84
C GLY A 68 -1.88 -4.76 -2.56
N LEU A 69 -2.90 -4.21 -1.90
CA LEU A 69 -4.20 -3.92 -2.52
C LEU A 69 -4.13 -2.77 -3.54
N ILE A 70 -3.20 -1.82 -3.35
CA ILE A 70 -3.02 -0.68 -4.26
C ILE A 70 -2.03 -1.00 -5.37
N ASP A 71 -0.89 -1.58 -5.00
CA ASP A 71 0.24 -1.81 -5.90
C ASP A 71 1.23 -2.85 -5.35
N HIS A 72 1.32 -3.99 -6.03
CA HIS A 72 2.21 -5.10 -5.68
C HIS A 72 3.59 -5.03 -6.36
N ASN A 73 3.92 -3.93 -7.06
CA ASN A 73 5.28 -3.70 -7.56
C ASN A 73 6.19 -3.04 -6.50
N ILE A 74 5.59 -2.52 -5.43
CA ILE A 74 6.29 -1.75 -4.41
C ILE A 74 7.38 -2.58 -3.74
N THR A 75 8.52 -1.92 -3.56
CA THR A 75 9.60 -2.39 -2.72
C THR A 75 9.75 -1.42 -1.56
N MET A 76 9.53 -1.91 -0.34
CA MET A 76 9.78 -1.17 0.88
C MET A 76 11.23 -1.39 1.33
N ASN A 77 12.00 -0.30 1.43
CA ASN A 77 13.37 -0.30 1.93
C ASN A 77 13.39 0.42 3.28
N ILE A 78 13.90 -0.26 4.32
CA ILE A 78 14.13 0.33 5.63
C ILE A 78 15.56 0.86 5.65
N ILE A 79 15.70 2.14 6.00
CA ILE A 79 16.97 2.87 6.00
C ILE A 79 17.39 3.14 7.45
N GLU A 80 18.63 2.81 7.78
CA GLU A 80 19.31 3.22 9.02
C GLU A 80 20.76 3.61 8.68
N ASP A 81 21.26 4.69 9.28
CA ASP A 81 22.59 5.25 9.02
C ASP A 81 22.92 5.42 7.53
N ASN A 82 21.95 5.91 6.76
CA ASN A 82 22.02 6.10 5.30
C ASN A 82 22.19 4.80 4.48
N LYS A 83 21.94 3.63 5.08
CA LYS A 83 22.05 2.33 4.41
C LYS A 83 20.73 1.59 4.46
N ILE A 84 20.46 0.81 3.42
CA ILE A 84 19.32 -0.12 3.41
C ILE A 84 19.67 -1.28 4.35
N VAL A 85 19.00 -1.35 5.49
CA VAL A 85 19.18 -2.46 6.45
C VAL A 85 18.19 -3.59 6.20
N HIS A 86 17.06 -3.30 5.56
CA HIS A 86 16.06 -4.30 5.25
C HIS A 86 15.27 -3.95 3.98
N LYS A 87 14.85 -4.98 3.24
CA LYS A 87 14.10 -4.84 2.00
C LYS A 87 12.95 -5.84 1.98
N LYS A 88 11.72 -5.35 1.82
CA LYS A 88 10.51 -6.16 1.67
C LYS A 88 9.84 -5.86 0.35
N LYS A 89 9.45 -6.90 -0.38
CA LYS A 89 8.58 -6.75 -1.55
C LYS A 89 7.14 -6.80 -1.08
N VAL A 90 6.31 -5.89 -1.58
CA VAL A 90 4.88 -5.93 -1.34
C VAL A 90 4.26 -7.05 -2.17
N GLU A 91 3.37 -7.82 -1.54
CA GLU A 91 2.67 -8.94 -2.17
C GLU A 91 1.17 -8.70 -2.13
N ILE A 92 0.42 -9.41 -2.98
CA ILE A 92 -1.03 -9.40 -2.91
C ILE A 92 -1.44 -10.18 -1.65
N PRO A 93 -2.16 -9.58 -0.70
CA PRO A 93 -2.52 -10.24 0.54
C PRO A 93 -3.44 -11.45 0.26
N GLN A 94 -3.12 -12.60 0.85
CA GLN A 94 -3.96 -13.80 0.72
C GLN A 94 -5.24 -13.69 1.58
N LYS A 95 -5.16 -12.95 2.68
CA LYS A 95 -6.27 -12.65 3.55
C LYS A 95 -6.26 -11.16 3.89
N VAL A 96 -7.42 -10.54 3.90
CA VAL A 96 -7.59 -9.13 4.24
C VAL A 96 -8.58 -9.01 5.39
N ASN A 97 -8.24 -8.19 6.39
CA ASN A 97 -9.09 -7.93 7.55
C ASN A 97 -9.39 -6.43 7.67
N GLY A 98 -10.64 -6.02 7.44
CA GLY A 98 -11.10 -4.65 7.73
C GLY A 98 -10.55 -3.53 6.84
N LEU A 99 -9.92 -3.83 5.69
CA LEU A 99 -9.37 -2.82 4.79
C LEU A 99 -10.37 -2.28 3.74
N PHE A 100 -11.44 -3.02 3.45
CA PHE A 100 -12.51 -2.58 2.55
C PHE A 100 -13.84 -3.28 2.88
N LYS A 101 -14.94 -2.80 2.27
CA LYS A 101 -16.31 -3.29 2.54
C LYS A 101 -16.72 -4.40 1.58
N CYS A 102 -17.58 -5.30 2.05
CA CYS A 102 -18.18 -6.32 1.19
C CYS A 102 -19.16 -5.65 0.19
N HIS A 103 -19.10 -6.04 -1.08
CA HIS A 103 -20.01 -5.51 -2.10
C HIS A 103 -21.46 -6.00 -1.95
N ASN A 104 -21.69 -7.15 -1.31
CA ASN A 104 -23.04 -7.63 -1.05
C ASN A 104 -23.73 -6.69 -0.05
N PRO A 105 -24.75 -5.90 -0.47
CA PRO A 105 -25.37 -4.91 0.39
C PRO A 105 -26.13 -5.56 1.56
N ARG A 106 -26.40 -6.87 1.53
CA ARG A 106 -27.06 -7.62 2.62
C ARG A 106 -26.08 -8.30 3.58
N CYS A 107 -24.77 -8.15 3.37
CA CYS A 107 -23.77 -8.74 4.25
C CYS A 107 -23.81 -8.11 5.65
N ILE A 108 -23.73 -8.95 6.69
CA ILE A 108 -23.72 -8.48 8.10
C ILE A 108 -22.63 -7.45 8.39
N THR A 109 -21.47 -7.58 7.73
CA THR A 109 -20.33 -6.67 7.88
C THR A 109 -20.60 -5.23 7.43
N ASN A 110 -21.71 -4.99 6.72
CA ASN A 110 -22.11 -3.66 6.27
C ASN A 110 -23.07 -2.95 7.23
N PHE A 111 -23.58 -3.65 8.25
CA PHE A 111 -24.58 -3.13 9.19
C PHE A 111 -24.15 -3.20 10.66
N ASP A 112 -23.31 -4.18 11.01
CA ASP A 112 -22.82 -4.37 12.38
C ASP A 112 -21.41 -3.81 12.52
N ASP A 113 -21.27 -2.68 13.24
CA ASP A 113 -20.00 -2.01 13.48
C ASP A 113 -19.01 -2.85 14.32
N TYR A 114 -19.49 -3.87 15.04
CA TYR A 114 -18.64 -4.80 15.79
C TYR A 114 -18.05 -5.90 14.89
N VAL A 115 -18.54 -6.05 13.66
CA VAL A 115 -18.12 -7.10 12.72
C VAL A 115 -17.18 -6.53 11.67
N LYS A 116 -15.88 -6.83 11.80
CA LYS A 116 -14.90 -6.50 10.76
C LYS A 116 -15.01 -7.48 9.59
N PRO A 117 -15.16 -6.99 8.35
CA PRO A 117 -15.17 -7.88 7.19
C PRO A 117 -13.79 -8.52 7.02
N THR A 118 -13.79 -9.80 6.69
CA THR A 118 -12.59 -10.56 6.35
C THR A 118 -12.79 -11.24 5.01
N PHE A 119 -11.71 -11.31 4.23
CA PHE A 119 -11.76 -11.79 2.86
C PHE A 119 -10.58 -12.69 2.53
N GLN A 120 -10.80 -13.69 1.69
CA GLN A 120 -9.77 -14.60 1.18
C GLN A 120 -9.56 -14.40 -0.31
N LEU A 121 -8.31 -14.28 -0.76
CA LEU A 121 -7.99 -14.12 -2.16
C LEU A 121 -8.40 -15.36 -2.95
N VAL A 122 -9.12 -15.17 -4.04
CA VAL A 122 -9.53 -16.24 -4.96
C VAL A 122 -8.88 -16.09 -6.33
N ALA A 123 -8.68 -14.85 -6.80
CA ALA A 123 -7.98 -14.58 -8.04
C ALA A 123 -7.14 -13.30 -7.97
N SER A 124 -5.82 -13.44 -8.13
CA SER A 124 -4.85 -12.34 -8.04
C SER A 124 -4.97 -11.32 -9.17
N LYS A 125 -5.31 -11.76 -10.39
CA LYS A 125 -5.34 -10.90 -11.60
C LYS A 125 -6.26 -9.69 -11.43
N ASN A 126 -7.41 -9.88 -10.80
CA ASN A 126 -8.42 -8.83 -10.62
C ASN A 126 -8.59 -8.42 -9.15
N LEU A 127 -7.68 -8.87 -8.26
CA LEU A 127 -7.81 -8.72 -6.81
C LEU A 127 -9.21 -9.15 -6.33
N GLU A 128 -9.65 -10.33 -6.78
CA GLU A 128 -10.94 -10.89 -6.40
C GLU A 128 -10.79 -11.67 -5.09
N TYR A 129 -11.64 -11.35 -4.13
CA TYR A 129 -11.69 -11.97 -2.83
C TYR A 129 -13.09 -12.51 -2.51
N LYS A 130 -13.14 -13.61 -1.77
CA LYS A 130 -14.35 -14.17 -1.19
C LYS A 130 -14.56 -13.62 0.22
N CYS A 131 -15.73 -13.12 0.54
CA CYS A 131 -16.08 -12.72 1.90
C CYS A 131 -16.23 -13.94 2.82
N ASP A 132 -15.60 -13.92 4.00
CA ASP A 132 -15.72 -15.03 4.96
C ASP A 132 -17.10 -15.13 5.61
N TYR A 133 -17.97 -14.12 5.45
CA TYR A 133 -19.30 -14.08 6.08
C TYR A 133 -20.43 -14.51 5.13
N CYS A 134 -20.51 -13.90 3.94
CA CYS A 134 -21.59 -14.15 2.98
C CYS A 134 -21.14 -14.92 1.75
N GLU A 135 -19.86 -15.29 1.67
CA GLU A 135 -19.22 -16.03 0.56
C GLU A 135 -19.28 -15.33 -0.82
N GLU A 136 -19.83 -14.12 -0.89
CA GLU A 136 -19.85 -13.36 -2.15
C GLU A 136 -18.46 -12.88 -2.55
N LEU A 137 -18.23 -12.88 -3.87
CA LEU A 137 -17.04 -12.34 -4.49
C LEU A 137 -17.08 -10.82 -4.46
N THR A 138 -15.97 -10.23 -4.07
CA THR A 138 -15.76 -8.79 -4.00
C THR A 138 -14.35 -8.48 -4.51
N ALA A 139 -14.09 -7.22 -4.80
CA ALA A 139 -12.78 -6.77 -5.24
C ALA A 139 -12.49 -5.43 -4.59
N TYR A 140 -11.24 -5.25 -4.19
CA TYR A 140 -10.81 -3.95 -3.70
C TYR A 140 -10.91 -2.92 -4.83
N LYS A 141 -11.60 -1.81 -4.55
CA LYS A 141 -11.69 -0.66 -5.43
C LYS A 141 -11.09 0.54 -4.71
N LEU A 142 -10.12 1.16 -5.38
CA LEU A 142 -9.41 2.35 -4.93
C LEU A 142 -10.30 3.59 -4.87
#